data_AF-A0A9E4SKM7-F1
#
_entry.id   AF-A0A9E4SKM7-F1
#
_cell.length_a   1.000
_cell.length_b   1.000
_cell.length_c   1.000
_cell.angle_alpha   90.00
_cell.angle_beta   90.00
_cell.angle_gamma   90.00
#
_symmetry.space_group_name_H-M   'P 1'
#
loop_
_entity.id
_entity.type
_entity.pdbx_description
1 polymer ?
#
loop_
_entity_poly.entity_id
_entity_poly.type
_entity_poly.pdbx_seq_one_letter_code
_entity_poly.pdbx_strand_id
1 'polypeptide(L)'
;MRDFPRTTGEITAEWLTNVLRASGAIRGASVKSFTVSNIGVGQGVVGDVSRLDLEYDTPEKTAPRAVIAKLALADDEKREFIDSAGLYEPEAGFYRELASASGMATPETYFAEYDAGYVNLLLEDL
;
A
#
# COMPACT_ATOMS: atom_id res chain seq x y z
N MET A 1 1.67 -6.32 18.05
CA MET A 1 2.39 -6.00 16.81
C MET A 1 1.64 -6.63 15.67
N ARG A 2 1.31 -5.84 14.65
CA ARG A 2 0.76 -6.36 13.40
C ARG A 2 1.94 -6.72 12.49
N ASP A 3 1.85 -7.86 11.81
CA ASP A 3 2.91 -8.34 10.91
C ASP A 3 2.59 -7.92 9.48
N PHE A 4 3.32 -6.93 8.97
CA PHE A 4 3.19 -6.42 7.61
C PHE A 4 4.50 -5.77 7.14
N PRO A 5 4.77 -5.74 5.82
CA PRO A 5 5.94 -5.07 5.25
C PRO A 5 6.02 -3.61 5.67
N ARG A 6 7.13 -3.23 6.28
CA ARG A 6 7.42 -1.89 6.81
C ARG A 6 8.07 -0.99 5.77
N THR A 7 8.73 -1.59 4.77
CA THR A 7 9.33 -0.89 3.63
C THR A 7 8.95 -1.53 2.31
N THR A 8 9.07 -0.78 1.21
CA THR A 8 8.76 -1.28 -0.14
C THR A 8 9.58 -2.52 -0.51
N GLY A 9 10.81 -2.64 0.00
CA GLY A 9 11.69 -3.78 -0.25
C GLY A 9 11.29 -5.07 0.49
N GLU A 10 10.43 -4.97 1.50
CA GLU A 10 9.91 -6.13 2.24
C GLU A 10 8.62 -6.69 1.63
N ILE A 11 8.04 -6.01 0.64
CA ILE A 11 6.87 -6.49 -0.08
C ILE A 11 7.27 -7.72 -0.89
N THR A 12 6.49 -8.79 -0.77
CA THR A 12 6.68 -10.04 -1.52
C THR A 12 5.46 -10.35 -2.37
N ALA A 13 5.65 -11.18 -3.41
CA ALA A 13 4.55 -11.65 -4.26
C ALA A 13 3.53 -12.48 -3.45
N GLU A 14 3.99 -13.25 -2.47
CA GLU A 14 3.14 -14.00 -1.55
C GLU A 14 2.28 -13.05 -0.69
N TRP A 15 2.88 -12.01 -0.12
CA TRP A 15 2.14 -11.04 0.68
C TRP A 15 1.10 -10.29 -0.16
N LEU A 16 1.47 -9.83 -1.37
CA LEU A 16 0.53 -9.18 -2.30
C LEU A 16 -0.64 -10.11 -2.66
N THR A 17 -0.35 -11.39 -2.92
CA THR A 17 -1.36 -12.41 -3.19
C THR A 17 -2.35 -12.52 -2.03
N ASN A 18 -1.86 -12.59 -0.80
CA ASN A 18 -2.70 -12.75 0.38
C ASN A 18 -3.58 -11.52 0.61
N VAL A 19 -3.02 -10.32 0.48
CA VAL A 19 -3.74 -9.06 0.64
C VAL A 19 -4.82 -8.87 -0.43
N LEU A 20 -4.48 -9.05 -1.70
CA LEU A 20 -5.42 -8.90 -2.82
C LEU A 20 -6.54 -9.94 -2.77
N ARG A 21 -6.25 -11.13 -2.23
CA ARG A 21 -7.27 -12.16 -2.02
C ARG A 21 -8.18 -11.81 -0.84
N ALA A 22 -7.61 -11.30 0.25
CA ALA A 22 -8.37 -10.86 1.42
C ALA A 22 -9.29 -9.67 1.11
N SER A 23 -8.88 -8.77 0.22
CA SER A 23 -9.71 -7.66 -0.26
C SER A 23 -10.79 -8.10 -1.26
N GLY A 24 -10.67 -9.30 -1.83
CA GLY A 24 -11.57 -9.82 -2.86
C GLY A 24 -11.25 -9.37 -4.30
N ALA A 25 -10.15 -8.65 -4.51
CA ALA A 25 -9.68 -8.23 -5.82
C ALA A 25 -9.30 -9.42 -6.73
N ILE A 26 -8.74 -10.46 -6.13
CA ILE A 26 -8.46 -11.75 -6.78
C ILE A 26 -9.12 -12.91 -6.03
N ARG A 27 -9.47 -13.97 -6.76
CA ARG A 27 -10.06 -15.21 -6.21
C ARG A 27 -9.14 -16.40 -6.43
N GLY A 28 -8.78 -16.65 -7.69
CA GLY A 28 -8.04 -17.84 -8.11
C GLY A 28 -6.59 -17.54 -8.50
N ALA A 29 -6.32 -16.33 -8.99
CA ALA A 29 -4.97 -15.92 -9.36
C ALA A 29 -4.04 -15.76 -8.14
N SER A 30 -2.74 -15.84 -8.39
CA SER A 30 -1.68 -15.45 -7.47
C SER A 30 -0.69 -14.54 -8.18
N VAL A 31 -0.14 -13.57 -7.46
CA VAL A 31 0.94 -12.72 -7.96
C VAL A 31 2.18 -13.60 -8.11
N LYS A 32 2.69 -13.69 -9.34
CA LYS A 32 3.89 -14.44 -9.69
C LYS A 32 5.14 -13.58 -9.53
N SER A 33 5.06 -12.34 -9.99
CA SER A 33 6.14 -11.36 -10.00
C SER A 33 5.54 -9.95 -10.00
N PHE A 34 6.36 -8.98 -9.64
CA PHE A 34 6.00 -7.57 -9.79
C PHE A 34 7.26 -6.73 -10.00
N THR A 35 7.08 -5.54 -10.56
CA THR A 35 8.15 -4.53 -10.67
C THR A 35 7.78 -3.30 -9.86
N VAL A 36 8.78 -2.69 -9.22
CA VAL A 36 8.62 -1.49 -8.39
C VAL A 36 9.07 -0.26 -9.18
N SER A 37 8.20 0.72 -9.30
CA SER A 37 8.52 2.05 -9.82
C SER A 37 8.29 3.09 -8.74
N ASN A 38 9.36 3.73 -8.24
CA ASN A 38 9.20 4.84 -7.30
C ASN A 38 8.64 6.06 -8.05
N ILE A 39 7.44 6.49 -7.66
CA ILE A 39 6.75 7.63 -8.28
C ILE A 39 6.66 8.83 -7.33
N GLY A 40 7.17 8.69 -6.10
CA GLY A 40 7.22 9.74 -5.09
C GLY A 40 8.39 10.72 -5.23
N VAL A 41 9.30 10.51 -6.20
CA VAL A 41 10.48 11.37 -6.42
C VAL A 41 10.04 12.79 -6.76
N GLY A 42 10.20 13.70 -5.78
CA GLY A 42 9.89 15.13 -5.93
C GLY A 42 8.53 15.59 -5.39
N GLN A 43 7.66 14.68 -4.91
CA GLN A 43 6.36 15.03 -4.30
C GLN A 43 6.15 14.45 -2.88
N GLY A 44 6.90 13.42 -2.47
CA GLY A 44 6.72 12.74 -1.18
C GLY A 44 7.52 13.37 -0.04
N VAL A 45 6.92 14.35 0.67
CA VAL A 45 7.46 14.83 1.96
C VAL A 45 7.09 13.85 3.10
N VAL A 46 6.09 12.98 2.88
CA VAL A 46 5.46 12.14 3.92
C VAL A 46 5.25 10.70 3.41
N GLY A 47 6.34 9.94 3.27
CA GLY A 47 6.30 8.49 2.92
C GLY A 47 6.90 8.12 1.56
N ASP A 48 7.24 6.84 1.41
CA ASP A 48 7.70 6.23 0.16
C ASP A 48 6.48 5.78 -0.66
N VAL A 49 6.32 6.34 -1.86
CA VAL A 49 5.20 6.04 -2.76
C VAL A 49 5.73 5.36 -4.01
N SER A 50 5.33 4.11 -4.19
CA SER A 50 5.75 3.28 -5.30
C SER A 50 4.56 2.65 -6.00
N ARG A 51 4.61 2.62 -7.33
CA ARG A 51 3.72 1.81 -8.15
C ARG A 51 4.30 0.40 -8.29
N LEU A 52 3.46 -0.60 -8.07
CA LEU A 52 3.80 -2.02 -8.25
C LEU A 52 3.03 -2.57 -9.45
N ASP A 53 3.70 -2.84 -10.56
CA ASP A 53 3.10 -3.50 -11.71
C ASP A 53 3.11 -5.01 -11.49
N LEU A 54 1.94 -5.65 -11.55
CA LEU A 54 1.72 -7.03 -11.11
C LEU A 54 1.63 -7.99 -12.29
N GLU A 55 2.32 -9.12 -12.19
CA GLU A 55 2.18 -10.26 -13.08
C GLU A 55 1.57 -11.43 -12.33
N TYR A 56 0.52 -12.02 -12.90
CA TYR A 56 -0.20 -13.14 -12.29
C TYR A 56 0.14 -14.47 -12.97
N ASP A 57 -0.01 -15.56 -12.22
CA ASP A 57 0.14 -16.92 -12.75
C ASP A 57 -0.95 -17.31 -13.76
N THR A 58 -2.14 -16.75 -13.58
CA THR A 58 -3.34 -17.02 -14.38
C THR A 58 -4.10 -15.72 -14.62
N PRO A 59 -4.75 -15.57 -15.78
CA PRO A 59 -5.55 -14.38 -16.06
C PRO A 59 -6.83 -14.36 -15.23
N GLU A 60 -7.06 -13.28 -14.52
CA GLU A 60 -8.30 -13.02 -13.79
C GLU A 60 -8.77 -11.59 -14.07
N LYS A 61 -10.03 -11.45 -14.51
CA LYS A 61 -10.53 -10.17 -15.06
C LYS A 61 -10.58 -9.04 -14.02
N THR A 62 -10.79 -9.39 -12.76
CA THR A 62 -10.87 -8.41 -11.65
C THR A 62 -9.51 -8.11 -11.04
N ALA A 63 -8.46 -8.83 -11.42
CA ALA A 63 -7.14 -8.66 -10.85
C ALA A 63 -6.52 -7.31 -11.27
N PRO A 64 -6.07 -6.45 -10.32
CA PRO A 64 -5.47 -5.18 -10.67
C PRO A 64 -4.14 -5.40 -11.37
N ARG A 65 -3.91 -4.68 -12.47
CA ARG A 65 -2.65 -4.75 -13.22
C ARG A 65 -1.50 -4.03 -12.51
N ALA A 66 -1.84 -3.04 -11.68
CA ALA A 66 -0.92 -2.31 -10.84
C ALA A 66 -1.63 -1.88 -9.55
N VAL A 67 -0.84 -1.64 -8.52
CA VAL A 67 -1.29 -1.10 -7.24
C VAL A 67 -0.32 -0.03 -6.76
N ILE A 68 -0.82 0.93 -5.98
CA ILE A 68 0.01 1.94 -5.33
C ILE A 68 0.31 1.50 -3.91
N ALA A 69 1.59 1.40 -3.59
CA ALA A 69 2.10 1.12 -2.26
C ALA A 69 2.61 2.43 -1.65
N LYS A 70 2.04 2.84 -0.51
CA LYS A 70 2.50 3.97 0.28
C LYS A 70 2.96 3.49 1.65
N LEU A 71 4.25 3.60 1.91
CA LEU A 71 4.91 3.12 3.12
C LEU A 71 5.64 4.25 3.85
N ALA A 72 6.08 3.96 5.07
CA ALA A 72 6.98 4.85 5.80
C ALA A 72 8.31 5.05 5.05
N LEU A 73 8.97 6.18 5.32
CA LEU A 73 10.32 6.40 4.78
C LEU A 73 11.31 5.42 5.42
N ALA A 74 12.27 4.95 4.61
CA ALA A 74 13.38 4.13 5.09
C ALA A 74 14.42 4.92 5.92
N ASP A 75 14.41 6.25 5.79
CA ASP A 75 15.27 7.16 6.55
C ASP A 75 14.71 7.36 7.96
N ASP A 76 15.40 6.82 8.96
CA ASP A 76 14.97 6.80 10.36
C ASP A 76 14.73 8.21 10.93
N GLU A 77 15.62 9.17 10.67
CA GLU A 77 15.48 10.56 11.16
C GLU A 77 14.24 11.23 10.55
N LYS A 78 14.01 11.04 9.24
CA LYS A 78 12.82 11.59 8.58
C LYS A 78 11.55 10.88 9.05
N ARG A 79 11.58 9.57 9.27
CA ARG A 79 10.43 8.80 9.77
C ARG A 79 10.06 9.26 11.17
N GLU A 80 11.02 9.38 12.09
CA GLU A 80 10.78 9.89 13.45
C GLU A 80 10.26 11.32 13.44
N PHE A 81 10.77 12.18 12.55
CA PHE A 81 10.24 13.54 12.38
C PHE A 81 8.77 13.55 11.92
N ILE A 82 8.41 12.69 10.96
CA ILE A 82 7.03 12.59 10.44
C ILE A 82 6.08 11.96 11.48
N ASP A 83 6.53 10.92 12.19
CA ASP A 83 5.75 10.25 13.23
C ASP A 83 5.52 11.19 14.43
N SER A 84 6.55 11.92 14.87
CA SER A 84 6.42 12.93 15.93
C SER A 84 5.56 14.14 15.50
N ALA A 85 5.47 14.43 14.20
CA ALA A 85 4.53 15.40 13.65
C ALA A 85 3.08 14.87 13.55
N GLY A 86 2.84 13.58 13.85
CA GLY A 86 1.52 12.96 13.87
C GLY A 86 0.88 12.80 12.48
N LEU A 87 1.68 12.70 11.42
CA LEU A 87 1.17 12.74 10.03
C LEU A 87 0.81 11.37 9.46
N TYR A 88 1.33 10.26 10.01
CA TYR A 88 1.00 8.91 9.53
C TYR A 88 -0.37 8.41 10.00
N GLU A 89 -0.72 8.68 11.26
CA GLU A 89 -1.94 8.18 11.90
C GLU A 89 -3.25 8.72 11.27
N PRO A 90 -3.39 10.02 10.94
CA PRO A 90 -4.59 10.55 10.31
C PRO A 90 -4.82 10.00 8.90
N GLU A 91 -3.75 9.79 8.13
CA GLU A 91 -3.85 9.30 6.76
C GLU A 91 -4.28 7.82 6.71
N ALA A 92 -3.68 6.98 7.54
CA ALA A 92 -4.11 5.59 7.69
C ALA A 92 -5.54 5.49 8.23
N GLY A 93 -5.91 6.35 9.19
CA GLY A 93 -7.28 6.45 9.70
C GLY A 93 -8.28 6.85 8.63
N PHE A 94 -7.95 7.80 7.76
CA PHE A 94 -8.83 8.23 6.66
C PHE A 94 -9.16 7.08 5.71
N TYR A 95 -8.14 6.36 5.20
CA TYR A 95 -8.39 5.26 4.26
C TYR A 95 -9.06 4.05 4.91
N ARG A 96 -8.80 3.80 6.19
CA ARG A 96 -9.43 2.71 6.94
C ARG A 96 -10.89 2.97 7.29
N GLU A 97 -11.24 4.20 7.65
CA GLU A 97 -12.52 4.50 8.32
C GLU A 97 -13.43 5.44 7.52
N LEU A 98 -12.87 6.34 6.70
CA LEU A 98 -13.61 7.44 6.09
C LEU A 98 -13.68 7.35 4.57
N ALA A 99 -12.69 6.78 3.87
CA ALA A 99 -12.66 6.74 2.41
C ALA A 99 -13.92 6.10 1.81
N SER A 100 -14.32 4.93 2.30
CA SER A 100 -15.53 4.22 1.87
C SER A 100 -16.85 4.94 2.20
N ALA A 101 -16.85 5.83 3.21
CA ALA A 101 -18.02 6.57 3.68
C ALA A 101 -18.08 8.02 3.15
N SER A 102 -17.02 8.50 2.50
CA SER A 102 -16.84 9.91 2.15
C SER A 102 -17.65 10.41 0.96
N GLY A 103 -18.23 9.50 0.16
CA GLY A 103 -18.96 9.84 -1.07
C GLY A 103 -18.07 10.43 -2.19
N MET A 104 -16.75 10.46 -1.98
CA MET A 104 -15.76 10.89 -2.97
C MET A 104 -15.26 9.70 -3.78
N ALA A 105 -14.78 9.95 -5.00
CA ALA A 105 -14.07 8.94 -5.80
C ALA A 105 -12.68 8.70 -5.20
N THR A 106 -12.60 7.85 -4.17
CA THR A 106 -11.34 7.39 -3.59
C THR A 106 -10.90 6.09 -4.27
N PRO A 107 -9.59 5.86 -4.47
CA PRO A 107 -9.09 4.57 -4.95
C PRO A 107 -9.60 3.42 -4.07
N GLU A 108 -9.85 2.24 -4.66
CA GLU A 108 -10.09 1.04 -3.85
C GLU A 108 -8.91 0.79 -2.89
N THR A 109 -9.21 0.45 -1.64
CA THR A 109 -8.19 0.16 -0.62
C THR A 109 -8.08 -1.34 -0.42
N TYR A 110 -6.94 -1.92 -0.80
CA TYR A 110 -6.67 -3.35 -0.63
C TYR A 110 -6.08 -3.67 0.74
N PHE A 111 -5.31 -2.73 1.31
CA PHE A 111 -4.71 -2.86 2.64
C PHE A 111 -4.46 -1.49 3.25
N ALA A 112 -4.68 -1.37 4.56
CA ALA A 112 -4.36 -0.15 5.30
C ALA A 112 -4.03 -0.49 6.75
N GLU A 113 -2.73 -0.44 7.09
CA GLU A 113 -2.26 -0.70 8.43
C GLU A 113 -1.27 0.35 8.92
N TYR A 114 -1.29 0.59 10.23
CA TYR A 114 -0.32 1.40 10.95
C TYR A 114 0.00 0.72 12.28
N ASP A 115 1.30 0.59 12.58
CA ASP A 115 1.78 0.03 13.85
C ASP A 115 3.20 0.56 14.10
N ALA A 116 3.51 0.98 15.32
CA ALA A 116 4.85 1.40 15.75
C ALA A 116 5.57 2.38 14.79
N GLY A 117 4.88 3.41 14.29
CA GLY A 117 5.48 4.45 13.43
C GLY A 117 5.67 4.06 11.96
N TYR A 118 5.14 2.91 11.54
CA TYR A 118 5.12 2.50 10.14
C TYR A 118 3.71 2.37 9.62
N VAL A 119 3.51 2.90 8.42
CA VAL A 119 2.28 2.75 7.65
C VAL A 119 2.53 1.83 6.46
N ASN A 120 1.51 1.07 6.07
CA ASN A 120 1.46 0.37 4.79
C ASN A 120 0.04 0.50 4.23
N LEU A 121 -0.08 1.29 3.16
CA LEU A 121 -1.29 1.42 2.38
C LEU A 121 -1.06 0.77 1.02
N LEU A 122 -2.00 -0.10 0.63
CA LEU A 122 -2.07 -0.67 -0.72
C LEU A 122 -3.38 -0.23 -1.35
N LEU A 123 -3.28 0.56 -2.42
CA LEU A 123 -4.39 1.23 -3.07
C LEU A 123 -4.47 0.86 -4.56
N GLU A 124 -5.63 1.08 -5.16
CA GLU A 124 -5.83 1.07 -6.60
C GLU A 124 -4.97 2.14 -7.30
N ASP A 125 -4.47 1.80 -8.48
CA ASP A 125 -3.81 2.72 -9.40
C ASP A 125 -4.87 3.35 -10.32
N LEU A 126 -5.08 4.67 -10.22
CA LEU A 126 -6.12 5.45 -10.92
C LEU A 126 -5.70 5.94 -12.31
#